data_AF-A0A1B8UU77-F1
#
_entry.id   AF-A0A1B8UU77-F1
#
_cell.length_a   1.000
_cell.length_b   1.000
_cell.length_c   1.000
_cell.angle_alpha   90.00
_cell.angle_beta   90.00
_cell.angle_gamma   90.00
#
_symmetry.space_group_name_H-M   'P 1'
#
loop_
_entity.id
_entity.type
_entity.pdbx_description
1 polymer ?
#
loop_
_entity_poly.entity_id
_entity_poly.type
_entity_poly.pdbx_seq_one_letter_code
_entity_poly.pdbx_strand_id
1 'polypeptide(L)'
;MNKYEVGKRIIDIYNLFLNTMKAELYLQHEEELDELYELLQLDGEVTESLLELYKEILILNQQVAQLLQQLQSTNRKMQQVSYNSYAQATDSYFMDKKG
;
A
#
# COMPACT_ATOMS: atom_id res chain seq x y z
N MET A 1 16.09 -20.69 -2.64
CA MET A 1 15.97 -19.69 -1.57
C MET A 1 15.39 -20.40 -0.36
N ASN A 2 16.01 -20.28 0.82
CA ASN A 2 15.49 -20.85 2.06
C ASN A 2 14.46 -19.89 2.71
N LYS A 3 13.67 -20.37 3.69
CA LYS A 3 12.61 -19.57 4.33
C LYS A 3 13.12 -18.29 5.00
N TYR A 4 14.35 -18.31 5.52
CA TYR A 4 14.96 -17.13 6.13
C TYR A 4 15.26 -16.07 5.06
N GLU A 5 15.82 -16.48 3.92
CA GLU A 5 16.06 -15.60 2.77
C GLU A 5 14.76 -15.03 2.19
N VAL A 6 13.71 -15.86 2.12
CA VAL A 6 12.35 -15.43 1.72
C VAL A 6 11.83 -14.34 2.66
N GLY A 7 11.89 -14.57 3.97
CA GLY A 7 11.45 -13.60 4.96
C GLY A 7 12.22 -12.28 4.91
N LYS A 8 13.55 -12.36 4.73
CA LYS A 8 14.40 -11.18 4.52
C LYS A 8 14.02 -10.39 3.27
N ARG A 9 13.71 -11.09 2.17
CA ARG A 9 13.32 -10.45 0.92
C ARG A 9 11.99 -9.68 1.06
N ILE A 10 10.99 -10.26 1.75
CA ILE A 10 9.72 -9.59 2.04
C ILE A 10 9.96 -8.31 2.85
N ILE A 11 10.80 -8.38 3.88
CA ILE A 11 11.17 -7.21 4.70
C ILE A 11 11.82 -6.12 3.86
N ASP A 12 12.74 -6.48 2.96
CA ASP A 12 13.41 -5.52 2.10
C ASP A 12 12.43 -4.80 1.17
N ILE A 13 11.46 -5.52 0.60
CA ILE A 13 10.39 -4.94 -0.23
C ILE A 13 9.52 -3.99 0.60
N TYR A 14 9.11 -4.39 1.80
CA TYR A 14 8.30 -3.54 2.69
C TYR A 14 9.06 -2.29 3.14
N ASN A 15 10.32 -2.41 3.51
CA ASN A 15 11.16 -1.27 3.85
C ASN A 15 11.35 -0.33 2.65
N LEU A 16 11.48 -0.85 1.42
CA LEU A 16 11.53 -0.03 0.22
C LEU A 16 10.24 0.79 0.06
N PHE A 17 9.07 0.16 0.24
CA PHE A 17 7.79 0.86 0.14
C PHE A 17 7.64 1.93 1.23
N LEU A 18 7.94 1.58 2.48
CA LEU A 18 7.81 2.51 3.61
C LEU A 18 8.78 3.70 3.51
N ASN A 19 10.03 3.48 3.06
CA ASN A 19 11.02 4.54 2.93
C ASN A 19 10.73 5.48 1.75
N THR A 20 10.19 4.96 0.66
CA THR A 20 9.86 5.77 -0.53
C THR A 20 8.49 6.41 -0.44
N MET A 21 7.60 5.86 0.38
CA MET A 21 6.17 6.20 0.47
C MET A 21 5.41 6.11 -0.87
N LYS A 22 5.91 5.33 -1.83
CA LYS A 22 5.34 5.22 -3.19
C LYS A 22 4.51 3.95 -3.37
N ALA A 23 3.17 4.08 -3.39
CA ALA A 23 2.28 2.91 -3.56
C ALA A 23 2.47 2.18 -4.89
N GLU A 24 2.97 2.87 -5.91
CA GLU A 24 3.30 2.26 -7.21
C GLU A 24 4.35 1.16 -7.09
N LEU A 25 5.28 1.28 -6.13
CA LEU A 25 6.28 0.23 -5.88
C LEU A 25 5.65 -1.01 -5.26
N TYR A 26 4.62 -0.83 -4.42
CA TYR A 26 3.88 -1.99 -3.88
C TYR A 26 3.23 -2.78 -5.02
N LEU A 27 2.59 -2.11 -5.97
CA LEU A 27 1.97 -2.76 -7.14
C LEU A 27 3.00 -3.45 -8.04
N GLN A 28 4.21 -2.90 -8.15
CA GLN A 28 5.30 -3.51 -8.93
C GLN A 28 5.85 -4.79 -8.29
N HIS A 29 5.68 -4.94 -6.97
CA HIS A 29 6.17 -6.10 -6.22
C HIS A 29 5.05 -7.01 -5.72
N GLU A 30 3.79 -6.79 -6.14
CA GLU A 30 2.63 -7.56 -5.67
C GLU A 30 2.76 -9.04 -6.02
N GLU A 31 3.06 -9.36 -7.28
CA GLU A 31 3.27 -10.73 -7.75
C GLU A 31 4.47 -11.40 -7.06
N GLU A 32 5.58 -10.66 -6.88
CA GLU A 32 6.76 -11.15 -6.15
C GLU A 32 6.42 -11.43 -4.68
N LEU A 33 5.65 -10.56 -4.03
CA LEU A 33 5.24 -10.73 -2.64
C LEU A 33 4.34 -11.95 -2.47
N ASP A 34 3.40 -12.18 -3.39
CA ASP A 34 2.51 -13.34 -3.36
C ASP A 34 3.32 -14.65 -3.47
N GLU A 35 4.25 -14.74 -4.43
CA GLU A 35 5.16 -15.88 -4.55
C GLU A 35 6.00 -16.09 -3.28
N LEU A 36 6.53 -15.02 -2.70
CA LEU A 36 7.32 -15.09 -1.46
C LEU A 36 6.46 -15.56 -0.28
N TYR A 37 5.21 -15.13 -0.17
CA TYR A 37 4.29 -15.58 0.87
C TYR A 37 3.92 -17.05 0.75
N GLU A 38 3.76 -17.57 -0.47
CA GLU A 38 3.57 -19.00 -0.71
C GLU A 38 4.80 -19.80 -0.26
N LEU A 39 6.00 -19.34 -0.61
CA LEU A 39 7.25 -19.98 -0.19
C LEU A 39 7.50 -19.88 1.32
N LEU A 40 6.92 -18.87 1.97
CA LEU A 40 6.98 -18.66 3.41
C LEU A 40 5.93 -19.48 4.18
N GLN A 41 5.06 -20.27 3.54
CA GLN A 41 4.06 -21.04 4.31
C GLN A 41 4.70 -21.95 5.38
N LEU A 42 4.05 -22.00 6.55
CA LEU A 42 4.52 -22.66 7.78
C LEU A 42 4.42 -24.19 7.71
N ASP A 43 5.02 -24.81 6.70
CA ASP A 43 5.19 -26.26 6.67
C ASP A 43 6.61 -26.62 7.15
N GLY A 44 6.71 -27.33 8.28
CA GLY A 44 7.97 -27.80 8.84
C GLY A 44 8.40 -27.09 10.14
N GLU A 45 9.66 -27.31 10.52
CA GLU A 45 10.20 -26.90 11.82
C GLU A 45 10.43 -25.37 11.86
N VAL A 46 9.73 -24.71 12.78
CA VAL A 46 9.82 -23.25 12.98
C VAL A 46 10.93 -22.96 13.98
N THR A 47 12.02 -22.38 13.51
CA THR A 47 13.11 -21.88 14.37
C THR A 47 12.71 -20.55 15.01
N GLU A 48 13.32 -20.21 16.14
CA GLU A 48 13.12 -18.91 16.81
C GLU A 48 13.40 -17.73 15.87
N SER A 49 14.46 -17.81 15.07
CA SER A 49 14.80 -16.78 14.08
C SER A 49 13.75 -16.61 12.97
N LEU A 50 13.10 -17.70 12.53
CA LEU A 50 11.97 -17.60 11.60
C LEU A 50 10.78 -16.93 12.29
N LEU A 51 10.53 -17.24 13.56
CA LEU A 51 9.43 -16.69 14.34
C LEU A 51 9.59 -15.17 14.56
N GLU A 52 10.82 -14.70 14.77
CA GLU A 52 11.15 -13.26 14.78
C GLU A 52 10.90 -12.60 13.42
N LEU A 53 11.35 -13.22 12.32
CA LEU A 53 11.08 -12.74 10.96
C LEU A 53 9.58 -12.59 10.69
N TYR A 54 8.75 -13.56 11.08
CA TYR A 54 7.29 -13.45 10.90
C TYR A 54 6.69 -12.29 11.67
N LYS A 55 7.15 -12.06 12.91
CA LYS A 55 6.67 -10.92 13.71
C LYS A 55 7.02 -9.59 13.05
N GLU A 56 8.24 -9.47 12.51
CA GLU A 56 8.67 -8.27 11.78
C GLU A 56 7.84 -8.06 10.52
N ILE A 57 7.66 -9.11 9.70
CA ILE A 57 6.83 -9.08 8.49
C ILE A 57 5.39 -8.66 8.84
N LEU A 58 4.82 -9.18 9.93
CA LEU A 58 3.47 -8.81 10.37
C LEU A 58 3.37 -7.32 10.73
N ILE A 59 4.34 -6.79 11.46
CA ILE A 59 4.38 -5.37 11.84
C ILE A 59 4.50 -4.50 10.59
N LEU A 60 5.41 -4.85 9.67
CA LEU A 60 5.61 -4.11 8.43
C LEU A 60 4.36 -4.16 7.55
N ASN A 61 3.70 -5.32 7.41
CA ASN A 61 2.46 -5.46 6.66
C ASN A 61 1.37 -4.49 7.19
N GLN A 62 1.24 -4.36 8.51
CA GLN A 62 0.29 -3.40 9.11
C GLN A 62 0.64 -1.94 8.75
N GLN A 63 1.92 -1.56 8.79
CA GLN A 63 2.37 -0.21 8.42
C GLN A 63 2.12 0.07 6.93
N VAL A 64 2.43 -0.90 6.07
CA VAL A 64 2.16 -0.86 4.63
C VAL A 64 0.67 -0.69 4.36
N ALA A 65 -0.19 -1.46 5.02
CA ALA A 65 -1.64 -1.35 4.89
C ALA A 65 -2.18 0.03 5.31
N GLN A 66 -1.66 0.59 6.40
CA GLN A 66 -2.02 1.95 6.85
C GLN A 66 -1.62 3.01 5.81
N LEU A 67 -0.41 2.89 5.25
CA LEU A 67 0.07 3.82 4.22
C LEU A 67 -0.79 3.74 2.95
N LEU A 68 -1.15 2.54 2.50
CA LEU A 68 -2.04 2.34 1.36
C LEU A 68 -3.43 2.95 1.60
N GLN A 69 -4.00 2.78 2.80
CA GLN A 69 -5.28 3.42 3.17
C GLN A 69 -5.18 4.95 3.18
N GLN A 70 -4.08 5.51 3.68
CA GLN A 70 -3.85 6.96 3.67
C GLN A 70 -3.76 7.51 2.25
N LEU A 71 -3.08 6.80 1.34
CA LEU A 71 -2.96 7.18 -0.07
C LEU A 71 -4.32 7.11 -0.78
N GLN A 72 -5.11 6.07 -0.55
CA GLN A 72 -6.47 5.97 -1.08
C GLN A 72 -7.38 7.11 -0.57
N SER A 73 -7.30 7.42 0.72
CA SER A 73 -8.05 8.54 1.33
C SER A 73 -7.66 9.89 0.72
N THR A 74 -6.35 10.10 0.52
CA THR A 74 -5.81 11.32 -0.08
C THR A 74 -6.27 11.47 -1.54
N ASN A 75 -6.19 10.40 -2.33
CA ASN A 75 -6.68 10.39 -3.71
C ASN A 75 -8.18 10.69 -3.79
N ARG A 76 -9.01 10.13 -2.89
CA ARG A 76 -10.45 10.44 -2.84
C ARG A 76 -10.70 11.92 -2.51
N LYS A 77 -9.96 12.50 -1.56
CA LYS A 77 -10.06 13.93 -1.24
C LYS A 77 -9.67 14.81 -2.42
N MET A 78 -8.59 14.47 -3.12
CA MET A 78 -8.18 15.19 -4.34
C MET A 78 -9.25 15.12 -5.44
N GLN A 79 -9.86 13.96 -5.65
CA GLN A 79 -10.98 13.82 -6.59
C GLN A 79 -12.19 14.69 -6.18
N GLN A 80 -12.54 14.73 -4.89
CA GLN A 80 -13.61 15.61 -4.39
C GLN A 80 -13.28 17.10 -4.57
N VAL A 81 -12.05 17.52 -4.30
CA VAL A 81 -11.62 18.92 -4.52
C VAL A 81 -11.65 19.29 -6.00
N SER A 82 -11.21 18.37 -6.87
CA SER A 82 -11.28 18.58 -8.32
C SER A 82 -12.73 18.71 -8.79
N TYR A 83 -13.62 17.80 -8.35
CA TYR A 83 -15.06 17.86 -8.65
C TYR A 83 -15.69 19.17 -8.16
N ASN A 84 -15.40 19.59 -6.93
CA ASN A 84 -15.91 20.85 -6.38
C ASN A 84 -15.39 22.09 -7.12
N SER A 85 -14.14 22.05 -7.62
CA SER A 85 -13.57 23.15 -8.42
C SER A 85 -14.22 23.25 -9.80
N TYR A 86 -14.58 22.12 -10.43
CA TYR A 86 -15.34 22.11 -11.68
C TYR A 86 -16.82 22.48 -11.49
N ALA A 87 -17.45 22.09 -10.37
CA ALA A 87 -18.83 22.44 -10.07
C ALA A 87 -19.01 23.94 -9.78
N GLN A 88 -18.03 24.62 -9.16
CA GLN A 88 -18.09 26.06 -8.91
C GLN A 88 -17.93 26.91 -10.18
N ALA A 89 -17.31 26.39 -11.24
CA ALA A 89 -17.13 27.13 -12.50
C ALA A 89 -18.41 27.19 -13.35
N THR A 90 -19.36 26.26 -13.16
CA THR A 90 -20.62 26.21 -13.93
C THR A 90 -21.82 26.79 -13.18
N ASP A 91 -21.79 26.89 -11.85
CA ASP A 91 -22.93 27.40 -11.07
C ASP A 91 -23.11 28.94 -11.17
N SER A 92 -22.09 29.68 -11.62
CA SER A 92 -22.19 31.14 -11.79
C SER A 92 -22.76 31.59 -13.14
N TYR A 93 -22.97 30.68 -14.10
CA TYR A 93 -23.46 31.05 -15.44
C TYR A 93 -24.99 30.99 -15.63
N PHE A 94 -25.74 30.57 -14.61
CA PHE A 94 -27.21 30.44 -14.66
C PHE A 94 -27.98 31.44 -13.79
N MET A 95 -27.33 32.50 -13.30
CA MET A 95 -27.97 33.56 -12.51
C MET A 95 -28.01 34.91 -13.24
N ASP A 96 -28.30 34.93 -14.55
CA ASP A 96 -29.00 36.09 -15.16
C ASP A 96 -29.56 35.76 -16.55
N LYS A 97 -30.75 35.16 -16.59
CA LYS A 97 -31.66 35.38 -17.72
C LYS A 97 -33.05 35.66 -17.16
N LYS A 98 -33.23 36.89 -16.68
CA LYS A 98 -34.52 37.56 -16.80
C LYS A 98 -34.85 37.70 -18.29
N GLY A 99 -36.00 37.17 -18.68
CA GLY A 99 -36.68 37.41 -19.95
C GLY A 99 -38.15 37.13 -19.73
#